data_AF-A0A4R4ZTV3-F1
#
_entry.id   AF-A0A4R4ZTV3-F1
#
_cell.length_a   1.000
_cell.length_b   1.000
_cell.length_c   1.000
_cell.angle_alpha   90.00
_cell.angle_beta   90.00
_cell.angle_gamma   90.00
#
_symmetry.space_group_name_H-M   'P 1'
#
loop_
_entity.id
_entity.type
_entity.pdbx_description
1 polymer ?
#
loop_
_entity_poly.entity_id
_entity_poly.type
_entity_poly.pdbx_seq_one_letter_code
_entity_poly.pdbx_strand_id
1 'polypeptide(L)'
;MQLNELVRSWLPEGGTVVDRTGSEHAWPPLMKVAESAPASDDALTAVALTAVGDLPADAVPGEVVLLLLPWPPHELPLGPLIQALVSAGLQATEAHPLADTNWGVAVICRRVDDAVQEIHSYLDRSRKPGPLTGRTLLRLVDEHIVEGLVRRTQELALEAVTAERDALRKQLAAINTTPPAASATEGEVLLSSDDLG
;
A
#
# COMPACT_ATOMS: atom_id res chain seq x y z
N MET A 1 5.34 -5.13 -0.94
CA MET A 1 6.75 -4.85 -1.32
C MET A 1 7.56 -4.71 -0.06
N GLN A 2 8.82 -5.14 -0.02
CA GLN A 2 9.65 -4.94 1.18
C GLN A 2 10.24 -3.53 1.17
N LEU A 3 10.31 -2.88 2.34
CA LEU A 3 10.86 -1.52 2.45
C LEU A 3 12.31 -1.47 1.94
N ASN A 4 13.12 -2.44 2.30
CA ASN A 4 14.52 -2.49 1.89
C ASN A 4 14.69 -2.72 0.37
N GLU A 5 13.74 -3.38 -0.29
CA GLU A 5 13.71 -3.49 -1.75
C GLU A 5 13.35 -2.15 -2.40
N LEU A 6 12.39 -1.41 -1.82
CA LEU A 6 12.01 -0.07 -2.29
C LEU A 6 13.17 0.91 -2.23
N VAL A 7 13.88 0.94 -1.11
CA VAL A 7 14.99 1.87 -0.94
C VAL A 7 16.12 1.53 -1.93
N ARG A 8 16.38 0.24 -2.19
CA ARG A 8 17.39 -0.20 -3.17
C ARG A 8 17.01 0.12 -4.62
N SER A 9 15.72 0.15 -4.96
CA SER A 9 15.31 0.52 -6.32
C SER A 9 15.47 2.02 -6.58
N TRP A 10 15.44 2.83 -5.52
CA TRP A 10 15.53 4.29 -5.60
C TRP A 10 16.94 4.83 -5.38
N LEU A 11 17.73 4.21 -4.50
CA LEU A 11 19.11 4.59 -4.24
C LEU A 11 20.07 3.57 -4.86
N PRO A 12 20.95 3.97 -5.80
CA PRO A 12 22.02 3.11 -6.28
C PRO A 12 22.98 2.74 -5.13
N GLU A 13 23.78 1.68 -5.32
CA GLU A 13 24.73 1.21 -4.31
C GLU A 13 25.64 2.36 -3.83
N GLY A 14 25.65 2.61 -2.52
CA GLY A 14 26.42 3.70 -1.89
C GLY A 14 25.67 5.02 -1.68
N GLY A 15 24.38 5.09 -2.04
CA GLY A 15 23.49 6.21 -1.74
C GLY A 15 23.31 6.48 -0.24
N THR A 16 22.81 7.67 0.08
CA THR A 16 22.63 8.13 1.48
C THR A 16 21.16 8.13 1.87
N VAL A 17 20.83 7.45 2.96
CA VAL A 17 19.53 7.57 3.63
C VAL A 17 19.68 8.56 4.78
N VAL A 18 18.87 9.60 4.77
CA VAL A 18 18.73 10.49 5.93
C VAL A 18 17.60 9.95 6.78
N ASP A 19 17.94 9.30 7.89
CA ASP A 19 16.95 8.64 8.73
C ASP A 19 16.35 9.61 9.76
N ARG A 20 15.10 9.99 9.53
CA ARG A 20 14.29 10.79 10.46
C ARG A 20 13.10 9.99 10.99
N THR A 21 13.14 8.66 10.90
CA THR A 21 12.05 7.78 11.32
C THR A 21 11.96 7.64 12.83
N GLY A 22 13.07 7.87 13.55
CA GLY A 22 13.14 7.71 15.02
C GLY A 22 12.95 6.26 15.50
N SER A 23 12.83 5.29 14.58
CA SER A 23 12.40 3.91 14.86
C SER A 23 13.52 2.87 14.83
N GLU A 24 14.79 3.29 14.75
CA GLU A 24 15.95 2.41 14.61
C GLU A 24 15.78 1.37 13.48
N HIS A 25 15.19 1.76 12.35
CA HIS A 25 14.96 0.83 11.25
C HIS A 25 16.28 0.32 10.69
N ALA A 26 16.38 -1.00 10.49
CA ALA A 26 17.57 -1.62 9.90
C ALA A 26 17.58 -1.41 8.38
N TRP A 27 18.13 -0.27 7.96
CA TRP A 27 18.34 0.08 6.55
C TRP A 27 19.22 -0.96 5.83
N PRO A 28 19.07 -1.10 4.50
CA PRO A 28 19.84 -2.06 3.73
C PRO A 28 21.36 -1.95 3.98
N PRO A 29 22.07 -3.09 4.09
CA PRO A 29 23.54 -3.06 4.15
C PRO A 29 24.08 -2.38 2.88
N LEU A 30 25.15 -1.58 3.04
CA LEU A 30 25.81 -0.75 2.01
C LEU A 30 25.24 0.66 1.78
N MET A 31 24.15 1.04 2.46
CA MET A 31 23.70 2.44 2.47
C MET A 31 24.41 3.24 3.56
N LYS A 32 24.68 4.52 3.27
CA LYS A 32 25.16 5.46 4.29
C LYS A 32 23.96 6.04 5.02
N VAL A 33 23.96 5.96 6.35
CA VAL A 33 22.94 6.63 7.17
C VAL A 33 23.52 7.95 7.65
N ALA A 34 22.84 9.06 7.37
CA ALA A 34 23.26 10.39 7.75
C ALA A 34 22.17 11.12 8.55
N GLU A 35 22.58 12.07 9.39
CA GLU A 35 21.65 12.93 10.13
C GLU A 35 21.09 14.09 9.28
N SER A 36 21.77 14.43 8.18
CA SER A 36 21.39 15.51 7.27
C SER A 36 21.59 15.11 5.81
N ALA A 37 20.71 15.57 4.93
CA ALA A 37 20.82 15.34 3.50
C ALA A 37 22.08 16.02 2.93
N PRO A 38 22.98 15.28 2.25
CA PRO A 38 23.99 15.91 1.41
C PRO A 38 23.30 16.61 0.23
N ALA A 39 23.91 17.65 -0.33
CA ALA A 39 23.38 18.39 -1.48
C ALA A 39 23.44 17.60 -2.82
N SER A 40 23.54 16.28 -2.77
CA SER A 40 23.65 15.39 -3.93
C SER A 40 22.31 14.72 -4.24
N ASP A 41 22.07 14.44 -5.52
CA ASP A 41 20.88 13.70 -5.99
C ASP A 41 20.80 12.24 -5.46
N ASP A 42 21.88 11.72 -4.86
CA ASP A 42 21.96 10.35 -4.30
C ASP A 42 21.49 10.26 -2.83
N ALA A 43 20.57 11.13 -2.41
CA ALA A 43 20.04 11.18 -1.05
C ALA A 43 18.53 10.92 -1.00
N LEU A 44 18.10 10.09 -0.05
CA LEU A 44 16.70 9.83 0.26
C LEU A 44 16.42 10.15 1.73
N THR A 45 15.52 11.08 1.99
CA THR A 45 15.13 11.42 3.37
C THR A 45 13.95 10.57 3.79
N ALA A 46 14.16 9.65 4.73
CA ALA A 46 13.11 8.77 5.24
C ALA A 46 12.46 9.39 6.50
N VAL A 47 11.13 9.54 6.48
CA VAL A 47 10.35 10.13 7.57
C VAL A 47 9.20 9.19 7.92
N ALA A 48 9.10 8.80 9.19
CA ALA A 48 7.94 8.09 9.70
C ALA A 48 6.91 9.11 10.20
N LEU A 49 5.69 9.04 9.67
CA LEU A 49 4.61 9.92 10.11
C LEU A 49 3.84 9.28 11.26
N THR A 50 3.65 10.03 12.33
CA THR A 50 2.72 9.67 13.41
C THR A 50 1.34 10.27 13.19
N ALA A 51 1.29 11.46 12.59
CA ALA A 51 0.09 12.09 12.09
C ALA A 51 0.34 12.70 10.71
N VAL A 52 -0.74 12.88 9.95
CA VAL A 52 -0.69 13.44 8.59
C VAL A 52 -0.11 14.85 8.54
N GLY A 53 -0.16 15.61 9.63
CA GLY A 53 0.38 16.96 9.72
C GLY A 53 1.89 17.05 9.96
N ASP A 54 2.57 15.93 10.25
CA ASP A 54 3.98 15.91 10.68
C ASP A 54 4.96 15.84 9.49
N LEU A 55 4.57 16.38 8.33
CA LEU A 55 5.41 16.35 7.13
C LEU A 55 6.66 17.23 7.30
N PRO A 56 7.80 16.84 6.70
CA PRO A 56 9.05 17.59 6.79
C PRO A 56 8.91 18.95 6.07
N ALA A 57 8.83 20.03 6.83
CA ALA A 57 8.75 21.40 6.32
C ALA A 57 10.10 21.96 5.84
N ASP A 58 11.19 21.29 6.20
CA ASP A 58 12.57 21.68 5.92
C ASP A 58 13.15 21.02 4.66
N ALA A 59 12.37 20.20 3.95
CA ALA A 59 12.80 19.58 2.71
C ALA A 59 13.14 20.64 1.64
N VAL A 60 14.30 20.48 1.00
CA VAL A 60 14.84 21.40 0.00
C VAL A 60 14.24 21.07 -1.38
N PRO A 61 13.95 22.05 -2.24
CA PRO A 61 13.48 21.78 -3.61
C PRO A 61 14.35 20.75 -4.34
N GLY A 62 13.69 19.77 -4.96
CA GLY A 62 14.34 18.65 -5.64
C GLY A 62 14.60 17.43 -4.76
N GLU A 63 14.63 17.58 -3.43
CA GLU A 63 14.86 16.50 -2.46
C GLU A 63 13.79 15.40 -2.56
N VAL A 64 14.25 14.14 -2.51
CA VAL A 64 13.38 12.96 -2.48
C VAL A 64 13.13 12.57 -1.04
N VAL A 65 11.85 12.50 -0.68
CA VAL A 65 11.37 12.18 0.66
C VAL A 65 10.59 10.87 0.60
N LEU A 66 11.00 9.89 1.40
CA LEU A 66 10.26 8.65 1.64
C LEU A 66 9.41 8.81 2.90
N LEU A 67 8.10 8.91 2.73
CA LEU A 67 7.13 8.96 3.82
C LEU A 67 6.67 7.54 4.18
N LEU A 68 6.85 7.14 5.43
CA LEU A 68 6.40 5.87 5.98
C LEU A 68 5.14 6.12 6.81
N LEU A 69 4.04 5.53 6.36
CA LEU A 69 2.70 5.77 6.89
C LEU A 69 2.23 4.57 7.72
N PRO A 70 1.72 4.78 8.95
CA PRO A 70 1.32 3.71 9.85
C PRO A 70 -0.01 3.05 9.46
N TRP A 71 -0.81 3.69 8.60
CA TRP A 71 -2.12 3.18 8.21
C TRP A 71 -2.02 2.04 7.19
N PRO A 72 -2.93 1.06 7.26
CA PRO A 72 -3.13 0.11 6.19
C PRO A 72 -3.43 0.81 4.86
N PRO A 73 -3.01 0.25 3.70
CA PRO A 73 -3.21 0.88 2.40
C PRO A 73 -4.66 1.25 2.07
N HIS A 74 -5.63 0.46 2.53
CA HIS A 74 -7.05 0.66 2.25
C HIS A 74 -7.75 1.64 3.22
N GLU A 75 -7.06 2.05 4.29
CA GLU A 75 -7.57 2.95 5.33
C GLU A 75 -6.85 4.30 5.36
N LEU A 76 -6.06 4.60 4.31
CA LEU A 76 -5.33 5.86 4.23
C LEU A 76 -6.29 7.06 4.34
N PRO A 77 -5.99 8.05 5.20
CA PRO A 77 -6.77 9.29 5.30
C PRO A 77 -6.47 10.20 4.09
N LEU A 78 -7.00 9.85 2.92
CA LEU A 78 -6.70 10.47 1.62
C LEU A 78 -6.79 11.99 1.65
N GLY A 79 -7.96 12.54 2.00
CA GLY A 79 -8.19 13.99 2.00
C GLY A 79 -7.17 14.76 2.84
N PRO A 80 -7.00 14.41 4.13
CA PRO A 80 -5.95 14.98 4.97
C PRO A 80 -4.54 14.81 4.39
N LEU A 81 -4.21 13.63 3.86
CA LEU A 81 -2.86 13.31 3.37
C LEU A 81 -2.50 14.16 2.15
N ILE A 82 -3.39 14.23 1.16
CA ILE A 82 -3.23 15.07 -0.01
C ILE A 82 -3.12 16.53 0.40
N GLN A 83 -3.98 17.00 1.31
CA GLN A 83 -3.93 18.38 1.80
C GLN A 83 -2.59 18.70 2.45
N ALA A 84 -2.03 17.77 3.22
CA ALA A 84 -0.75 17.92 3.87
C ALA A 84 0.40 17.93 2.84
N LEU A 85 0.42 17.01 1.88
CA LEU A 85 1.43 16.96 0.80
C LEU A 85 1.46 18.27 0.01
N VAL A 86 0.29 18.76 -0.42
CA VAL A 86 0.16 20.03 -1.14
C VAL A 86 0.58 21.22 -0.28
N SER A 87 0.33 21.18 1.03
CA SER A 87 0.72 22.25 1.96
C SER A 87 2.23 22.26 2.21
N ALA A 88 2.86 21.10 2.24
CA ALA A 88 4.31 20.92 2.29
C ALA A 88 4.99 21.11 0.93
N GLY A 89 4.21 21.28 -0.14
CA GLY A 89 4.66 21.31 -1.54
C GLY A 89 5.53 20.10 -1.90
N LEU A 90 5.09 18.94 -1.45
CA LEU A 90 5.62 17.63 -1.80
C LEU A 90 4.73 17.04 -2.89
N GLN A 91 5.34 16.56 -3.97
CA GLN A 91 4.66 15.83 -5.03
C GLN A 91 4.89 14.33 -4.85
N ALA A 92 3.84 13.54 -4.68
CA ALA A 92 3.95 12.09 -4.69
C ALA A 92 4.34 11.60 -6.10
N THR A 93 5.40 10.80 -6.18
CA THR A 93 5.86 10.16 -7.41
C THR A 93 5.46 8.69 -7.45
N GLU A 94 5.48 8.02 -6.29
CA GLU A 94 5.12 6.61 -6.14
C GLU A 94 4.48 6.33 -4.78
N ALA A 95 3.65 5.30 -4.71
CA ALA A 95 3.07 4.82 -3.45
C ALA A 95 2.95 3.28 -3.47
N HIS A 96 3.42 2.64 -2.41
CA HIS A 96 3.58 1.19 -2.32
C HIS A 96 3.06 0.64 -0.99
N PRO A 97 2.33 -0.50 -1.00
CA PRO A 97 2.00 -1.20 0.24
C PRO A 97 3.23 -1.94 0.76
N LEU A 98 3.45 -1.84 2.07
CA LEU A 98 4.56 -2.50 2.77
C LEU A 98 4.06 -3.78 3.44
N ALA A 99 4.85 -4.86 3.36
CA ALA A 99 4.49 -6.17 3.89
C ALA A 99 5.23 -6.55 5.19
N ASP A 100 6.48 -6.10 5.34
CA ASP A 100 7.41 -6.60 6.37
C ASP A 100 7.85 -5.49 7.35
N THR A 101 6.94 -4.56 7.66
CA THR A 101 7.25 -3.41 8.52
C THR A 101 6.08 -3.04 9.42
N ASN A 102 6.36 -2.25 10.46
CA ASN A 102 5.32 -1.64 11.30
C ASN A 102 4.52 -0.53 10.58
N TRP A 103 4.95 -0.14 9.37
CA TRP A 103 4.23 0.77 8.49
C TRP A 103 3.42 -0.02 7.46
N GLY A 104 2.27 0.52 7.09
CA GLY A 104 1.41 -0.08 6.06
C GLY A 104 1.72 0.41 4.65
N VAL A 105 2.23 1.64 4.51
CA VAL A 105 2.46 2.28 3.19
C VAL A 105 3.74 3.09 3.18
N ALA A 106 4.45 3.03 2.05
CA ALA A 106 5.49 3.97 1.67
C ALA A 106 4.96 4.90 0.57
N VAL A 107 5.14 6.21 0.73
CA VAL A 107 4.91 7.20 -0.34
C VAL A 107 6.23 7.90 -0.62
N ILE A 108 6.66 7.87 -1.87
CA ILE A 108 7.85 8.59 -2.32
C ILE A 108 7.37 9.91 -2.88
N CYS A 109 7.97 10.97 -2.36
CA CYS A 109 7.66 12.34 -2.71
C CYS A 109 8.91 13.07 -3.19
N ARG A 110 8.69 14.11 -3.98
CA ARG A 110 9.73 15.09 -4.31
C ARG A 110 9.29 16.47 -3.86
N ARG A 111 10.17 17.23 -3.21
CA ARG A 111 9.90 18.64 -2.92
C ARG A 111 9.93 19.44 -4.23
N VAL A 112 8.88 20.19 -4.49
CA VAL A 112 8.79 21.08 -5.66
C VAL A 112 8.87 22.55 -5.23
N ASP A 113 9.46 23.38 -6.10
CA ASP A 113 9.43 24.84 -5.92
C ASP A 113 8.01 25.41 -6.05
N ASP A 114 7.72 26.52 -5.35
CA ASP A 114 6.41 27.18 -5.38
C ASP A 114 5.97 27.66 -6.78
N ALA A 115 6.90 27.69 -7.75
CA ALA A 115 6.67 28.09 -9.13
C ALA A 115 6.32 26.92 -10.07
N VAL A 116 5.66 25.85 -9.60
CA VAL A 116 5.10 24.82 -10.49
C VAL A 116 4.09 25.49 -11.44
N GLN A 117 4.53 25.68 -12.69
CA GLN A 117 3.73 26.24 -13.78
C GLN A 117 2.61 25.27 -14.18
N GLU A 118 1.47 25.89 -14.51
CA GLU A 118 0.18 25.37 -15.00
C GLU A 118 0.15 23.95 -15.59
N ILE A 119 -0.69 23.05 -15.04
CA ILE A 119 -1.23 21.87 -15.75
C ILE A 119 -2.67 21.62 -15.22
N HIS A 120 -3.65 21.55 -16.12
CA HIS A 120 -5.07 21.74 -15.78
C HIS A 120 -5.83 20.47 -15.39
N SER A 121 -6.72 20.55 -14.38
CA SER A 121 -7.60 19.46 -13.96
C SER A 121 -8.73 19.21 -14.97
N TYR A 122 -8.91 17.93 -15.25
CA TYR A 122 -9.56 17.37 -16.43
C TYR A 122 -11.11 17.35 -16.38
N LEU A 123 -11.77 17.73 -15.27
CA LEU A 123 -13.18 17.31 -15.05
C LEU A 123 -14.13 18.29 -14.31
N ASP A 124 -13.92 19.61 -14.28
CA ASP A 124 -15.00 20.56 -13.92
C ASP A 124 -15.62 21.18 -15.18
N ARG A 125 -16.80 20.70 -15.57
CA ARG A 125 -17.53 21.19 -16.76
C ARG A 125 -18.44 22.40 -16.50
N SER A 126 -18.57 22.82 -15.24
CA SER A 126 -19.50 23.89 -14.83
C SER A 126 -18.83 25.27 -14.71
N ARG A 127 -17.50 25.30 -14.62
CA ARG A 127 -16.71 26.54 -14.57
C ARG A 127 -16.10 26.89 -15.91
N LYS A 128 -16.06 28.19 -16.23
CA LYS A 128 -15.17 28.70 -17.28
C LYS A 128 -13.73 28.43 -16.84
N PRO A 129 -12.87 27.82 -17.69
CA PRO A 129 -11.50 27.47 -17.32
C PRO A 129 -10.73 28.74 -16.94
N GLY A 130 -10.35 28.86 -15.67
CA GLY A 130 -9.34 29.81 -15.20
C GLY A 130 -7.94 29.20 -15.32
N PRO A 131 -6.86 30.01 -15.30
CA PRO A 131 -5.50 29.50 -15.21
C PRO A 131 -5.41 28.68 -13.92
N LEU A 132 -4.82 27.50 -13.95
CA LEU A 132 -4.60 26.79 -12.68
C LEU A 132 -3.19 26.79 -12.20
N THR A 133 -3.16 26.80 -10.89
CA THR A 133 -1.97 27.02 -10.11
C THR A 133 -1.21 25.71 -9.99
N GLY A 134 0.10 25.80 -9.79
CA GLY A 134 0.93 24.65 -9.42
C GLY A 134 0.39 23.84 -8.24
N ARG A 135 -0.31 24.47 -7.30
CA ARG A 135 -0.95 23.78 -6.16
C ARG A 135 -2.11 22.89 -6.58
N THR A 136 -2.92 23.33 -7.55
CA THR A 136 -4.01 22.52 -8.10
C THR A 136 -3.46 21.27 -8.78
N LEU A 137 -2.29 21.39 -9.38
CA LEU A 137 -1.62 20.28 -10.01
C LEU A 137 -1.06 19.24 -9.08
N LEU A 138 -0.32 19.70 -8.08
CA LEU A 138 0.26 18.83 -7.07
C LEU A 138 -0.83 17.97 -6.47
N ARG A 139 -1.95 18.62 -6.12
CA ARG A 139 -3.14 17.93 -5.62
C ARG A 139 -3.62 16.81 -6.54
N LEU A 140 -3.72 17.04 -7.85
CA LEU A 140 -4.20 16.02 -8.80
C LEU A 140 -3.23 14.85 -8.94
N VAL A 141 -1.93 15.15 -8.98
CA VAL A 141 -0.90 14.11 -9.08
C VAL A 141 -0.92 13.28 -7.80
N ASP A 142 -0.94 13.93 -6.64
CA ASP A 142 -1.00 13.29 -5.33
C ASP A 142 -2.27 12.44 -5.19
N GLU A 143 -3.42 12.99 -5.59
CA GLU A 143 -4.69 12.25 -5.68
C GLU A 143 -4.53 11.01 -6.56
N HIS A 144 -4.03 11.15 -7.79
CA HIS A 144 -3.88 10.03 -8.71
C HIS A 144 -3.00 8.90 -8.16
N ILE A 145 -1.86 9.24 -7.58
CA ILE A 145 -0.90 8.25 -7.05
C ILE A 145 -1.45 7.56 -5.80
N VAL A 146 -1.92 8.33 -4.82
CA VAL A 146 -2.34 7.80 -3.53
C VAL A 146 -3.71 7.13 -3.62
N GLU A 147 -4.69 7.73 -4.31
CA GLU A 147 -6.00 7.10 -4.55
C GLU A 147 -5.86 5.84 -5.41
N GLY A 148 -4.97 5.87 -6.41
CA GLY A 148 -4.65 4.70 -7.23
C GLY A 148 -4.09 3.53 -6.41
N LEU A 149 -3.33 3.79 -5.34
CA LEU A 149 -2.90 2.75 -4.39
C LEU A 149 -4.10 2.22 -3.57
N VAL A 150 -4.88 3.10 -2.96
CA VAL A 150 -6.03 2.73 -2.12
C VAL A 150 -6.99 1.86 -2.91
N ARG A 151 -7.34 2.28 -4.13
CA ARG A 151 -8.29 1.56 -4.97
C ARG A 151 -7.78 0.18 -5.37
N ARG A 152 -6.54 0.07 -5.86
CA ARG A 152 -5.95 -1.24 -6.23
C ARG A 152 -5.88 -2.19 -5.04
N THR A 153 -5.57 -1.68 -3.85
CA THR A 153 -5.50 -2.52 -2.65
C THR A 153 -6.87 -2.96 -2.15
N GLN A 154 -7.89 -2.10 -2.26
CA GLN A 154 -9.28 -2.48 -2.01
C GLN A 154 -9.80 -3.53 -3.01
N GLU A 155 -9.48 -3.38 -4.30
CA GLU A 155 -9.84 -4.35 -5.35
C GLU A 155 -9.21 -5.72 -5.04
N LEU A 156 -7.92 -5.78 -4.71
CA LEU A 156 -7.24 -7.02 -4.33
C LEU A 156 -7.82 -7.65 -3.05
N ALA A 157 -8.15 -6.84 -2.04
CA ALA A 157 -8.77 -7.33 -0.81
C ALA A 157 -10.16 -7.94 -1.09
N LEU A 158 -10.95 -7.29 -1.96
CA LEU A 158 -12.26 -7.79 -2.36
C LEU A 158 -12.16 -9.11 -3.15
N GLU A 159 -11.17 -9.22 -4.05
CA GLU A 159 -10.90 -10.45 -4.80
C GLU A 159 -10.51 -11.60 -3.86
N ALA A 160 -9.65 -11.35 -2.88
CA ALA A 160 -9.24 -12.34 -1.88
C ALA A 160 -10.44 -12.85 -1.06
N VAL A 161 -11.28 -11.94 -0.54
CA VAL A 161 -12.49 -12.31 0.21
C VAL A 161 -13.48 -13.08 -0.67
N THR A 162 -13.60 -12.72 -1.94
CA THR A 162 -14.48 -13.40 -2.90
C THR A 162 -13.99 -14.83 -3.17
N ALA A 163 -12.67 -15.01 -3.35
CA ALA A 163 -12.06 -16.31 -3.55
C ALA A 163 -12.23 -17.23 -2.33
N GLU A 164 -12.04 -16.70 -1.12
CA GLU A 164 -12.24 -17.43 0.14
C GLU A 164 -13.70 -17.88 0.29
N ARG A 165 -14.65 -16.97 0.06
CA ARG A 165 -16.09 -17.29 0.07
C ARG A 165 -16.42 -18.42 -0.90
N ASP A 166 -15.88 -18.38 -2.11
CA ASP A 166 -16.16 -19.38 -3.14
C ASP A 166 -15.51 -20.75 -2.82
N ALA A 167 -14.34 -20.74 -2.19
CA ALA A 167 -13.71 -21.95 -1.66
C ALA A 167 -14.56 -22.57 -0.55
N LEU A 168 -15.03 -21.78 0.41
CA LEU A 168 -15.90 -22.24 1.49
C LEU A 168 -17.24 -22.79 0.97
N ARG A 169 -17.85 -22.14 -0.02
CA ARG A 169 -19.07 -22.64 -0.67
C ARG A 169 -18.87 -23.99 -1.34
N LYS A 170 -17.73 -24.19 -2.03
CA LYS A 170 -17.39 -25.49 -2.64
C LYS A 170 -17.20 -26.58 -1.58
N GLN A 171 -16.54 -26.26 -0.46
CA GLN A 171 -16.37 -27.20 0.66
C GLN A 171 -17.72 -27.59 1.29
N LEU A 172 -18.59 -26.62 1.56
CA LEU A 172 -19.93 -26.88 2.10
C LEU A 172 -20.79 -27.72 1.14
N ALA A 173 -20.72 -27.44 -0.16
CA ALA A 173 -21.40 -28.24 -1.17
C ALA A 173 -20.89 -29.70 -1.17
N ALA A 174 -19.57 -29.92 -1.11
CA ALA A 174 -18.99 -31.26 -1.08
C ALA A 174 -19.42 -32.06 0.17
N ILE A 175 -19.49 -31.41 1.33
CA ILE A 175 -19.99 -32.02 2.58
C ILE A 175 -21.46 -32.44 2.42
N ASN A 176 -22.31 -31.56 1.89
CA ASN A 176 -23.75 -31.82 1.75
C ASN A 176 -24.11 -32.82 0.64
N THR A 177 -23.21 -33.07 -0.32
CA THR A 177 -23.40 -34.08 -1.37
C THR A 177 -22.91 -35.48 -0.99
N THR A 178 -22.26 -35.64 0.17
CA THR A 178 -21.85 -36.95 0.67
C THR A 178 -23.08 -37.64 1.27
N PRO A 179 -23.61 -38.73 0.68
CA PRO A 179 -24.75 -39.45 1.26
C PRO A 179 -24.33 -39.99 2.64
N PRO A 180 -25.24 -40.07 3.63
CA PRO A 180 -24.95 -40.84 4.83
C PRO A 180 -24.55 -42.25 4.37
N ALA A 181 -23.37 -42.70 4.78
CA ALA A 181 -22.90 -44.05 4.49
C ALA A 181 -24.03 -45.01 4.85
N ALA A 182 -24.61 -45.65 3.84
CA ALA A 182 -25.64 -46.66 4.03
C ALA A 182 -25.06 -47.67 5.02
N SER A 183 -25.65 -47.74 6.22
CA SER A 183 -25.28 -48.75 7.19
C SER A 183 -25.61 -50.09 6.55
N ALA A 184 -24.56 -50.76 6.05
CA ALA A 184 -24.63 -52.14 5.62
C ALA A 184 -24.94 -53.01 6.84
N THR A 185 -26.23 -53.18 7.13
CA THR A 185 -26.73 -54.32 7.90
C THR A 185 -27.23 -55.36 6.91
N GLU A 186 -26.30 -55.97 6.17
CA GLU A 186 -26.52 -57.28 5.57
C GLU A 186 -26.31 -58.32 6.68
N GLY A 187 -27.38 -58.63 7.39
CA GLY A 187 -27.51 -59.76 8.29
C GLY A 187 -28.51 -60.77 7.72
N GLU A 188 -28.35 -61.14 6.44
CA GLU A 188 -29.08 -62.25 5.84
C GLU A 188 -28.16 -63.46 5.76
N VAL A 189 -28.27 -64.35 6.74
CA VAL A 189 -27.87 -65.75 6.58
C VAL A 189 -29.12 -66.59 6.78
N LEU A 190 -29.85 -66.76 5.67
CA LEU A 190 -30.67 -67.94 5.42
C LEU A 190 -29.73 -69.08 5.05
N LEU A 191 -29.83 -70.22 5.75
CA LEU A 191 -29.43 -71.60 5.39
C LEU A 191 -29.42 -72.36 6.74
N SER A 192 -30.05 -73.51 6.96
CA SER A 192 -30.95 -74.37 6.21
C SER A 192 -31.43 -75.38 7.26
N SER A 193 -32.71 -75.73 7.21
CA SER A 193 -33.25 -76.92 7.86
C SER A 193 -32.54 -78.17 7.33
N ASP A 194 -31.93 -78.98 8.20
CA ASP A 194 -31.71 -80.41 7.99
C ASP A 194 -31.58 -81.12 9.35
N ASP A 195 -32.62 -81.88 9.66
CA ASP A 195 -32.63 -83.29 10.11
C ASP A 195 -31.41 -83.88 10.85
N LEU A 196 -31.69 -84.48 12.03
CA LEU A 196 -31.24 -85.81 12.53
C LEU A 196 -31.00 -85.83 14.05
N GLY A 197 -31.79 -86.62 14.78
CA GLY A 197 -31.49 -87.09 16.14
C GLY A 197 -32.68 -87.27 17.05
#